data_AF-A0A7M3NVJ9-F1
#
_entry.id   AF-A0A7M3NVJ9-F1
#
_cell.length_a   1.000
_cell.length_b   1.000
_cell.length_c   1.000
_cell.angle_alpha   90.00
_cell.angle_beta   90.00
_cell.angle_gamma   90.00
#
_symmetry.space_group_name_H-M   'P 1'
#
loop_
_entity.id
_entity.type
_entity.pdbx_description
1 polymer ?
#
loop_
_entity_poly.entity_id
_entity_poly.type
_entity_poly.pdbx_seq_one_letter_code
_entity_poly.pdbx_strand_id
1 'polypeptide(L)'
;MVTPVNPPPLDRTSPPQGTQAWRQRSATLPEGVRVRVLRAVYGDPRAAAELVPRLTDRQATGVDPLPTEPAELAPVRLRERRAEIQALPDNTRLLLLLAAADQYPVPTDAFLRAVVAARLDTRCLDAAEAAGLAHAGAGGVAFRDPWTRIAAYETGTPADRREIHRLLARVLRGAGETPSRSWHRGAGALGPSGRLAAELGAAAGRAADAGRLSVARALAERAAALCPDPGEQGRLVARAAAYAWRSGDGDRARRLAATAPDDELSGVLALRAGNATEAFDALLT
;
A
#
# COMPACT_ATOMS: atom_id res chain seq x y z
N MET A 1 1.97 -26.75 -37.73
CA MET A 1 2.79 -25.53 -37.88
C MET A 1 1.89 -24.32 -37.71
N VAL A 2 2.25 -23.45 -36.76
CA VAL A 2 1.77 -22.09 -36.45
C VAL A 2 0.27 -21.88 -36.12
N THR A 3 0.06 -21.53 -34.85
CA THR A 3 -1.18 -21.26 -34.12
C THR A 3 -1.76 -19.86 -34.43
N PRO A 4 -3.07 -19.71 -34.72
CA PRO A 4 -3.73 -18.42 -34.86
C PRO A 4 -4.71 -18.23 -33.69
N VAL A 5 -4.34 -17.54 -32.61
CA VAL A 5 -5.29 -17.22 -31.54
C VAL A 5 -5.10 -15.77 -31.12
N ASN A 6 -5.77 -14.88 -31.86
CA ASN A 6 -6.14 -13.58 -31.33
C ASN A 6 -7.68 -13.55 -31.36
N PRO A 7 -8.38 -13.42 -30.22
CA PRO A 7 -9.82 -13.28 -30.23
C PRO A 7 -10.22 -11.92 -30.83
N PRO A 8 -11.41 -11.80 -31.44
CA PRO A 8 -11.89 -10.52 -31.95
C PRO A 8 -12.07 -9.50 -30.82
N PRO A 9 -11.93 -8.19 -31.09
CA PRO A 9 -12.09 -7.15 -30.08
C PRO A 9 -13.54 -7.14 -29.55
N LEU A 10 -13.68 -7.12 -28.22
CA LEU A 10 -14.98 -6.99 -27.57
C LEU A 10 -15.58 -5.61 -27.83
N ASP A 11 -16.88 -5.61 -28.15
CA ASP A 11 -17.68 -4.43 -28.43
C ASP A 11 -17.76 -3.51 -27.20
N ARG A 12 -17.32 -2.25 -27.36
CA ARG A 12 -17.25 -1.26 -26.26
C ARG A 12 -18.51 -0.41 -26.22
N THR A 13 -19.66 -1.01 -25.89
CA THR A 13 -20.88 -0.24 -25.68
C THR A 13 -21.24 -0.21 -24.20
N SER A 14 -21.12 0.99 -23.64
CA SER A 14 -21.35 1.39 -22.24
C SER A 14 -20.15 1.28 -21.29
N PRO A 15 -19.77 2.35 -20.59
CA PRO A 15 -18.76 2.27 -19.55
C PRO A 15 -19.26 1.31 -18.46
N PRO A 16 -18.37 0.48 -17.86
CA PRO A 16 -18.77 -0.49 -16.86
C PRO A 16 -19.52 0.20 -15.72
N GLN A 17 -20.57 -0.43 -15.18
CA GLN A 17 -21.51 0.13 -14.19
C GLN A 17 -20.84 0.90 -13.03
N GLY A 18 -19.66 0.45 -12.57
CA GLY A 18 -18.86 1.14 -11.57
C GLY A 18 -18.48 2.58 -11.93
N THR A 19 -18.20 2.84 -13.20
CA THR A 19 -17.88 4.17 -13.72
C THR A 19 -19.09 5.10 -13.72
N GLN A 20 -20.29 4.55 -13.92
CA GLN A 20 -21.53 5.31 -13.87
C GLN A 20 -21.90 5.64 -12.41
N ALA A 21 -21.83 4.66 -11.50
CA ALA A 21 -22.07 4.87 -10.08
C ALA A 21 -21.09 5.90 -9.49
N TRP A 22 -19.81 5.83 -9.85
CA TRP A 22 -18.81 6.84 -9.48
C TRP A 22 -19.20 8.24 -9.97
N ARG A 23 -19.55 8.38 -11.26
CA ARG A 23 -19.94 9.67 -11.84
C ARG A 23 -21.12 10.29 -11.10
N GLN A 24 -22.14 9.49 -10.81
CA GLN A 24 -23.34 9.97 -10.09
C GLN A 24 -23.01 10.37 -8.65
N ARG A 25 -22.30 9.51 -7.90
CA ARG A 25 -21.99 9.75 -6.48
C ARG A 25 -20.99 10.87 -6.27
N SER A 26 -20.08 11.10 -7.22
CA SER A 26 -19.06 12.15 -7.13
C SER A 26 -19.50 13.51 -7.65
N ALA A 27 -20.70 13.64 -8.20
CA ALA A 27 -21.14 14.86 -8.89
C ALA A 27 -21.16 16.11 -8.00
N THR A 28 -21.37 15.94 -6.69
CA THR A 28 -21.41 17.03 -5.70
C THR A 28 -20.08 17.27 -5.01
N LEU A 29 -19.07 16.44 -5.24
CA LEU A 29 -17.77 16.57 -4.59
C LEU A 29 -16.90 17.61 -5.32
N PRO A 30 -16.13 18.45 -4.59
CA PRO A 30 -15.11 19.30 -5.19
C PRO A 30 -14.10 18.47 -5.99
N GLU A 31 -13.61 18.99 -7.11
CA GLU A 31 -12.71 18.25 -8.01
C GLU A 31 -11.45 17.73 -7.29
N GLY A 32 -10.86 18.53 -6.40
CA GLY A 32 -9.72 18.09 -5.59
C GLY A 32 -10.02 16.86 -4.72
N VAL A 33 -11.25 16.76 -4.19
CA VAL A 33 -11.70 15.60 -3.40
C VAL A 33 -11.94 14.39 -4.31
N ARG A 34 -12.48 14.60 -5.52
CA ARG A 34 -12.69 13.52 -6.50
C ARG A 34 -11.38 12.84 -6.89
N VAL A 35 -10.34 13.64 -7.17
CA VAL A 35 -8.99 13.14 -7.48
C VAL A 35 -8.38 12.40 -6.29
N ARG A 36 -8.50 12.95 -5.07
CA ARG A 36 -8.02 12.30 -3.84
C ARG A 36 -8.71 10.96 -3.60
N VAL A 37 -10.03 10.90 -3.76
CA VAL A 37 -10.82 9.67 -3.61
C VAL A 37 -10.36 8.61 -4.59
N LEU A 38 -10.27 8.92 -5.90
CA LEU A 38 -9.81 7.96 -6.90
C LEU A 38 -8.38 7.47 -6.61
N ARG A 39 -7.48 8.36 -6.20
CA ARG A 39 -6.11 7.99 -5.84
C ARG A 39 -6.07 7.05 -4.63
N ALA A 40 -6.87 7.33 -3.60
CA ALA A 40 -6.92 6.51 -2.38
C ALA A 40 -7.34 5.07 -2.65
N VAL A 41 -8.19 4.85 -3.67
CA VAL A 41 -8.68 3.52 -4.07
C VAL A 41 -7.96 2.94 -5.29
N TYR A 42 -6.72 3.39 -5.55
CA TYR A 42 -5.88 2.87 -6.65
C TYR A 42 -6.50 3.03 -8.05
N GLY A 43 -7.33 4.07 -8.22
CA GLY A 43 -8.01 4.37 -9.48
C GLY A 43 -9.23 3.51 -9.77
N ASP A 44 -9.68 2.65 -8.84
CA ASP A 44 -10.86 1.82 -9.03
C ASP A 44 -12.16 2.62 -8.84
N PRO A 45 -12.95 2.88 -9.90
CA PRO A 45 -14.18 3.66 -9.78
C PRO A 45 -15.26 2.95 -8.94
N ARG A 46 -15.23 1.62 -8.84
CA ARG A 46 -16.18 0.85 -8.01
C ARG A 46 -15.87 1.06 -6.53
N ALA A 47 -14.60 0.97 -6.16
CA ALA A 47 -14.15 1.26 -4.81
C ALA A 47 -14.36 2.74 -4.45
N ALA A 48 -14.16 3.66 -5.40
CA ALA A 48 -14.43 5.08 -5.21
C ALA A 48 -15.93 5.32 -4.94
N ALA A 49 -16.80 4.69 -5.74
CA ALA A 49 -18.25 4.76 -5.53
C ALA A 49 -18.67 4.17 -4.18
N GLU A 50 -17.95 3.18 -3.66
CA GLU A 50 -18.18 2.61 -2.32
C GLU A 50 -17.74 3.55 -1.20
N LEU A 51 -16.62 4.27 -1.37
CA LEU A 51 -16.08 5.20 -0.38
C LEU A 51 -16.96 6.44 -0.21
N VAL A 52 -17.46 7.04 -1.28
CA VAL A 52 -18.12 8.35 -1.23
C VAL A 52 -19.24 8.45 -0.18
N PRO A 53 -20.20 7.51 -0.10
CA PRO A 53 -21.27 7.57 0.91
C PRO A 53 -20.80 7.40 2.36
N ARG A 54 -19.53 7.03 2.57
CA ARG A 54 -18.91 6.80 3.89
C ARG A 54 -18.04 7.97 4.35
N LEU A 55 -17.87 8.99 3.50
CA LEU A 55 -17.11 10.19 3.85
C LEU A 55 -17.89 11.02 4.86
N THR A 56 -17.18 11.60 5.83
CA THR A 56 -17.74 12.66 6.67
C THR A 56 -17.90 13.95 5.84
N ASP A 57 -18.74 14.89 6.30
CA ASP A 57 -18.90 16.19 5.65
C ASP A 57 -17.56 16.94 5.50
N ARG A 58 -16.70 16.85 6.52
CA ARG A 58 -15.36 17.43 6.50
C ARG A 58 -14.41 16.75 5.52
N GLN A 59 -14.52 15.44 5.32
CA GLN A 59 -13.76 14.72 4.29
C GLN A 59 -14.28 15.03 2.89
N ALA A 60 -15.61 15.11 2.71
CA ALA A 60 -16.26 15.41 1.44
C ALA A 60 -15.99 16.85 0.95
N THR A 61 -15.79 17.79 1.88
CA THR A 61 -15.34 19.17 1.61
C THR A 61 -13.81 19.28 1.50
N GLY A 62 -13.09 18.21 1.82
CA GLY A 62 -11.64 18.11 1.68
C GLY A 62 -10.83 18.66 2.85
N VAL A 63 -11.49 19.15 3.90
CA VAL A 63 -10.85 19.68 5.11
C VAL A 63 -10.08 18.56 5.82
N ASP A 64 -10.76 17.45 6.11
CA ASP A 64 -10.15 16.31 6.77
C ASP A 64 -9.48 15.36 5.76
N PRO A 65 -8.43 14.63 6.17
CA PRO A 65 -7.78 13.67 5.29
C PRO A 65 -8.64 12.41 5.08
N LEU A 66 -8.60 11.84 3.86
CA LEU A 66 -9.36 10.64 3.49
C LEU A 66 -8.76 9.38 4.12
N PRO A 67 -9.53 8.36 4.55
CA PRO A 67 -8.98 7.12 5.11
C PRO A 67 -7.85 6.49 4.28
N THR A 68 -6.94 5.73 4.91
CA THR A 68 -5.90 4.97 4.17
C THR A 68 -6.00 3.47 4.30
N GLU A 69 -6.71 2.96 5.29
CA GLU A 69 -6.80 1.52 5.47
C GLU A 69 -7.74 0.92 4.41
N PRO A 70 -7.32 -0.13 3.69
CA PRO A 70 -8.14 -0.74 2.63
C PRO A 70 -9.56 -1.12 3.09
N ALA A 71 -9.71 -1.56 4.33
CA ALA A 71 -10.99 -1.95 4.92
C ALA A 71 -11.93 -0.75 5.18
N GLU A 72 -11.40 0.46 5.33
CA GLU A 72 -12.20 1.68 5.44
C GLU A 72 -12.59 2.22 4.06
N LEU A 73 -11.68 2.09 3.11
CA LEU A 73 -11.78 2.57 1.73
C LEU A 73 -12.86 1.81 0.92
N ALA A 74 -12.81 0.48 0.89
CA ALA A 74 -13.76 -0.34 0.14
C ALA A 74 -14.00 -1.72 0.79
N PRO A 75 -14.66 -1.77 1.97
CA PRO A 75 -14.87 -3.01 2.72
C PRO A 75 -15.58 -4.13 1.95
N VAL A 76 -16.55 -3.81 1.08
CA VAL A 76 -17.28 -4.78 0.26
C VAL A 76 -16.36 -5.40 -0.78
N ARG A 77 -15.62 -4.59 -1.54
CA ARG A 77 -14.64 -5.12 -2.51
C ARG A 77 -13.56 -5.94 -1.85
N LEU A 78 -13.03 -5.46 -0.74
CA LEU A 78 -12.02 -6.20 -0.01
C LEU A 78 -12.56 -7.55 0.50
N ARG A 79 -13.80 -7.59 1.00
CA ARG A 79 -14.46 -8.85 1.41
C ARG A 79 -14.64 -9.83 0.25
N GLU A 80 -15.12 -9.37 -0.90
CA GLU A 80 -15.27 -10.18 -2.11
C GLU A 80 -13.92 -10.78 -2.55
N ARG A 81 -12.87 -9.96 -2.62
CA ARG A 81 -11.52 -10.42 -2.99
C ARG A 81 -10.94 -11.40 -1.97
N ARG A 82 -11.16 -11.19 -0.67
CA ARG A 82 -10.73 -12.14 0.37
C ARG A 82 -11.42 -13.49 0.21
N ALA A 83 -12.72 -13.52 -0.09
CA ALA A 83 -13.46 -14.76 -0.32
C ALA A 83 -12.92 -15.53 -1.55
N GLU A 84 -12.63 -14.82 -2.65
CA GLU A 84 -12.02 -15.41 -3.85
C GLU A 84 -10.64 -16.03 -3.56
N ILE A 85 -9.79 -15.35 -2.79
CA ILE A 85 -8.47 -15.89 -2.41
C ILE A 85 -8.62 -17.08 -1.47
N GLN A 86 -9.55 -17.04 -0.51
CA GLN A 86 -9.78 -18.12 0.45
C GLN A 86 -10.32 -19.39 -0.19
N ALA A 87 -10.96 -19.30 -1.36
CA ALA A 87 -11.43 -20.46 -2.12
C ALA A 87 -10.30 -21.20 -2.88
N LEU A 88 -9.10 -20.61 -2.95
CA LEU A 88 -7.96 -21.24 -3.62
C LEU A 88 -7.28 -22.30 -2.73
N PRO A 89 -6.58 -23.29 -3.33
CA PRO A 89 -5.74 -24.23 -2.59
C PRO A 89 -4.67 -23.53 -1.75
N ASP A 90 -4.29 -24.12 -0.61
CA ASP A 90 -3.35 -23.50 0.33
C ASP A 90 -1.98 -23.19 -0.29
N ASN A 91 -1.46 -24.06 -1.15
CA ASN A 91 -0.20 -23.80 -1.86
C ASN A 91 -0.30 -22.61 -2.83
N THR A 92 -1.47 -22.43 -3.48
CA THR A 92 -1.74 -21.26 -4.32
C THR A 92 -1.78 -20.00 -3.46
N ARG A 93 -2.48 -20.04 -2.33
CA ARG A 93 -2.59 -18.90 -1.39
C ARG A 93 -1.22 -18.50 -0.85
N LEU A 94 -0.34 -19.46 -0.54
CA LEU A 94 1.03 -19.19 -0.08
C LEU A 94 1.87 -18.46 -1.14
N LEU A 95 1.81 -18.90 -2.40
CA LEU A 95 2.51 -18.22 -3.50
C LEU A 95 1.97 -16.82 -3.76
N LEU A 96 0.64 -16.63 -3.70
CA LEU A 96 0.03 -15.30 -3.84
C LEU A 96 0.40 -14.38 -2.67
N LEU A 97 0.48 -14.91 -1.44
CA LEU A 97 0.96 -14.16 -0.27
C LEU A 97 2.42 -13.72 -0.45
N LEU A 98 3.28 -14.61 -0.95
CA LEU A 98 4.68 -14.32 -1.24
C LEU A 98 4.82 -13.23 -2.30
N ALA A 99 4.08 -13.35 -3.40
CA ALA A 99 4.05 -12.34 -4.46
C ALA A 99 3.52 -10.99 -3.97
N ALA A 100 2.43 -10.99 -3.19
CA ALA A 100 1.85 -9.75 -2.67
C ALA A 100 2.80 -9.03 -1.72
N ALA A 101 3.54 -9.78 -0.89
CA ALA A 101 4.56 -9.25 0.00
C ALA A 101 5.77 -8.67 -0.74
N ASP A 102 6.23 -9.30 -1.83
CA ASP A 102 7.35 -8.83 -2.68
C ASP A 102 7.04 -7.53 -3.42
N GLN A 103 5.77 -7.25 -3.70
CA GLN A 103 5.32 -6.08 -4.45
C GLN A 103 5.13 -4.81 -3.60
N TYR A 104 5.45 -4.85 -2.30
CA TYR A 104 5.31 -3.71 -1.40
C TYR A 104 6.62 -3.45 -0.61
N PRO A 105 7.04 -2.18 -0.42
CA PRO A 105 6.39 -0.93 -0.86
C PRO A 105 6.52 -0.66 -2.36
N VAL A 106 7.47 -1.32 -3.00
CA VAL A 106 7.64 -1.38 -4.46
C VAL A 106 8.11 -2.79 -4.83
N PRO A 107 7.86 -3.27 -6.07
CA PRO A 107 8.34 -4.59 -6.52
C PRO A 107 9.87 -4.73 -6.43
N THR A 108 10.34 -5.91 -6.03
CA THR A 108 11.78 -6.19 -5.81
C THR A 108 12.32 -7.36 -6.64
N ASP A 109 11.50 -7.90 -7.55
CA ASP A 109 11.78 -9.08 -8.38
C ASP A 109 12.36 -10.26 -7.56
N ALA A 110 11.99 -10.35 -6.27
CA ALA A 110 12.52 -11.35 -5.35
C ALA A 110 11.65 -12.60 -5.27
N PHE A 111 10.43 -12.56 -5.82
CA PHE A 111 9.50 -13.68 -5.85
C PHE A 111 10.15 -14.98 -6.34
N LEU A 112 10.75 -15.00 -7.54
CA LEU A 112 11.35 -16.22 -8.10
C LEU A 112 12.55 -16.70 -7.27
N ARG A 113 13.36 -15.77 -6.75
CA ARG A 113 14.49 -16.11 -5.84
C ARG A 113 13.99 -16.75 -4.56
N ALA A 114 12.90 -16.25 -3.99
CA ALA A 114 12.26 -16.78 -2.81
C ALA A 114 11.64 -18.16 -3.06
N VAL A 115 10.96 -18.36 -4.20
CA VAL A 115 10.43 -19.65 -4.64
C VAL A 115 11.54 -20.70 -4.72
N VAL A 116 12.67 -20.37 -5.37
CA VAL A 116 13.82 -21.28 -5.47
C VAL A 116 14.41 -21.58 -4.10
N ALA A 117 14.62 -20.56 -3.26
CA ALA A 117 15.18 -20.73 -1.93
C ALA A 117 14.30 -21.57 -0.99
N ALA A 118 12.97 -21.51 -1.16
CA ALA A 118 12.00 -22.27 -0.37
C ALA A 118 11.53 -23.57 -1.06
N ARG A 119 12.03 -23.88 -2.27
CA ARG A 119 11.64 -25.05 -3.08
C ARG A 119 10.13 -25.18 -3.29
N LEU A 120 9.47 -24.06 -3.58
CA LEU A 120 8.03 -24.02 -3.82
C LEU A 120 7.72 -24.38 -5.28
N ASP A 121 6.60 -25.07 -5.51
CA ASP A 121 6.13 -25.45 -6.83
C ASP A 121 5.23 -24.37 -7.43
N THR A 122 5.72 -23.68 -8.46
CA THR A 122 4.97 -22.59 -9.12
C THR A 122 3.75 -23.07 -9.90
N ARG A 123 3.63 -24.37 -10.22
CA ARG A 123 2.42 -24.93 -10.88
C ARG A 123 1.17 -24.77 -10.02
N CYS A 124 1.32 -24.54 -8.72
CA CYS A 124 0.18 -24.20 -7.86
C CYS A 124 -0.48 -22.85 -8.24
N LEU A 125 0.19 -21.99 -9.03
CA LEU A 125 -0.42 -20.75 -9.53
C LEU A 125 -1.50 -21.01 -10.60
N ASP A 126 -1.53 -22.17 -11.26
CA ASP A 126 -2.52 -22.50 -12.30
C ASP A 126 -3.97 -22.33 -11.80
N ALA A 127 -4.22 -22.62 -10.52
CA ALA A 127 -5.53 -22.41 -9.90
C ALA A 127 -5.92 -20.93 -9.80
N ALA A 128 -4.96 -20.04 -9.56
CA ALA A 128 -5.20 -18.60 -9.53
C ALA A 128 -5.41 -18.03 -10.94
N GLU A 129 -4.73 -18.59 -11.94
CA GLU A 129 -4.91 -18.24 -13.36
C GLU A 129 -6.29 -18.68 -13.86
N ALA A 130 -6.68 -19.92 -13.57
CA ALA A 130 -8.00 -20.45 -13.91
C ALA A 130 -9.15 -19.64 -13.26
N ALA A 131 -8.92 -19.13 -12.05
CA ALA A 131 -9.85 -18.23 -11.36
C ALA A 131 -9.78 -16.77 -11.84
N GLY A 132 -8.84 -16.42 -12.72
CA GLY A 132 -8.63 -15.06 -13.23
C GLY A 132 -8.18 -14.05 -12.16
N LEU A 133 -7.54 -14.53 -11.09
CA LEU A 133 -7.14 -13.69 -9.94
C LEU A 133 -5.72 -13.14 -10.09
N ALA A 134 -4.84 -13.93 -10.70
CA ALA A 134 -3.47 -13.53 -11.00
C ALA A 134 -2.92 -14.35 -12.17
N HIS A 135 -1.87 -13.85 -12.81
CA HIS A 135 -1.17 -14.51 -13.91
C HIS A 135 0.32 -14.62 -13.57
N ALA A 136 0.92 -15.78 -13.82
CA ALA A 136 2.37 -15.97 -13.73
C ALA A 136 3.05 -15.51 -15.02
N GLY A 137 4.20 -14.86 -14.89
CA GLY A 137 5.03 -14.44 -16.02
C GLY A 137 6.50 -14.36 -15.64
N ALA A 138 7.33 -13.93 -16.59
CA ALA A 138 8.78 -13.85 -16.40
C ALA A 138 9.20 -12.95 -15.20
N GLY A 139 8.39 -11.95 -14.86
CA GLY A 139 8.59 -11.05 -13.71
C GLY A 139 7.93 -11.50 -12.40
N GLY A 140 7.41 -12.73 -12.32
CA GLY A 140 6.67 -13.23 -11.15
C GLY A 140 5.15 -13.21 -11.36
N VAL A 141 4.39 -12.69 -10.40
CA VAL A 141 2.92 -12.77 -10.40
C VAL A 141 2.30 -11.40 -10.67
N ALA A 142 1.47 -11.29 -11.70
CA ALA A 142 0.65 -10.12 -11.98
C ALA A 142 -0.78 -10.34 -11.45
N PHE A 143 -1.17 -9.61 -10.42
CA PHE A 143 -2.54 -9.65 -9.90
C PHE A 143 -3.52 -8.96 -10.86
N ARG A 144 -4.76 -9.46 -10.94
CA ARG A 144 -5.85 -8.86 -11.72
C ARG A 144 -6.05 -7.38 -11.38
N ASP A 145 -5.99 -7.05 -10.10
CA ASP A 145 -6.21 -5.70 -9.59
C ASP A 145 -5.51 -5.50 -8.22
N PRO A 146 -5.27 -4.24 -7.79
CA PRO A 146 -4.64 -3.95 -6.50
C PRO A 146 -5.39 -4.54 -5.30
N TRP A 147 -6.72 -4.65 -5.35
CA TRP A 147 -7.54 -5.20 -4.27
C TRP A 147 -7.32 -6.71 -4.09
N THR A 148 -7.12 -7.45 -5.19
CA THR A 148 -6.79 -8.87 -5.18
C THR A 148 -5.41 -9.10 -4.53
N ARG A 149 -4.42 -8.24 -4.84
CA ARG A 149 -3.11 -8.25 -4.18
C ARG A 149 -3.21 -7.97 -2.68
N ILE A 150 -3.97 -6.94 -2.30
CA ILE A 150 -4.21 -6.59 -0.88
C ILE A 150 -4.88 -7.77 -0.16
N ALA A 151 -5.92 -8.36 -0.75
CA ALA A 151 -6.60 -9.52 -0.19
C ALA A 151 -5.68 -10.75 -0.08
N ALA A 152 -4.82 -11.00 -1.06
CA ALA A 152 -3.83 -12.08 -1.01
C ALA A 152 -2.88 -11.91 0.19
N TYR A 153 -2.41 -10.68 0.45
CA TYR A 153 -1.60 -10.40 1.62
C TYR A 153 -2.39 -10.52 2.93
N GLU A 154 -3.60 -9.95 2.98
CA GLU A 154 -4.43 -9.86 4.19
C GLU A 154 -5.13 -11.16 4.60
N THR A 155 -5.22 -12.15 3.72
CA THR A 155 -5.76 -13.49 4.05
C THR A 155 -4.68 -14.44 4.57
N GLY A 156 -3.40 -14.09 4.41
CA GLY A 156 -2.29 -14.83 5.02
C GLY A 156 -2.32 -14.71 6.55
N THR A 157 -2.01 -15.79 7.27
CA THR A 157 -1.95 -15.73 8.72
C THR A 157 -0.78 -14.83 9.17
N PRO A 158 -0.81 -14.26 10.39
CA PRO A 158 0.32 -13.51 10.91
C PRO A 158 1.63 -14.33 10.95
N ALA A 159 1.55 -15.66 11.11
CA ALA A 159 2.71 -16.53 11.07
C ALA A 159 3.31 -16.63 9.66
N ASP A 160 2.47 -16.91 8.66
CA ASP A 160 2.90 -17.03 7.26
C ASP A 160 3.48 -15.72 6.73
N ARG A 161 2.86 -14.57 7.06
CA ARG A 161 3.38 -13.25 6.69
C ARG A 161 4.78 -13.03 7.22
N ARG A 162 5.03 -13.37 8.49
CA ARG A 162 6.37 -13.23 9.09
C ARG A 162 7.37 -14.17 8.42
N GLU A 163 6.99 -15.41 8.12
CA GLU A 163 7.86 -16.35 7.44
C GLU A 163 8.23 -15.88 6.03
N ILE A 164 7.25 -15.43 5.25
CA ILE A 164 7.46 -14.87 3.92
C ILE A 164 8.35 -13.63 3.96
N HIS A 165 8.14 -12.72 4.90
CA HIS A 165 9.02 -11.59 5.07
C HIS A 165 10.45 -11.98 5.46
N ARG A 166 10.64 -13.01 6.29
CA ARG A 166 11.98 -13.54 6.58
C ARG A 166 12.63 -14.17 5.34
N LEU A 167 11.85 -14.89 4.53
CA LEU A 167 12.32 -15.47 3.28
C LEU A 167 12.76 -14.37 2.28
N LEU A 168 11.93 -13.36 2.07
CA LEU A 168 12.25 -12.22 1.18
C LEU A 168 13.49 -11.46 1.67
N ALA A 169 13.58 -11.16 2.96
CA ALA A 169 14.78 -10.55 3.55
C ALA A 169 16.05 -11.40 3.36
N ARG A 170 15.92 -12.73 3.31
CA ARG A 170 17.04 -13.67 3.12
C ARG A 170 17.53 -13.71 1.67
N VAL A 171 16.67 -13.47 0.68
CA VAL A 171 17.06 -13.54 -0.74
C VAL A 171 17.52 -12.21 -1.32
N LEU A 172 17.20 -11.09 -0.66
CA LEU A 172 17.63 -9.74 -1.04
C LEU A 172 19.06 -9.44 -0.53
N ARG A 173 20.07 -9.63 -1.39
CA ARG A 173 21.50 -9.53 -1.03
C ARG A 173 22.26 -8.41 -1.72
N GLY A 174 21.72 -7.82 -2.78
CA GLY A 174 22.33 -6.72 -3.50
C GLY A 174 22.48 -5.46 -2.65
N ALA A 175 23.51 -4.66 -2.95
CA ALA A 175 23.75 -3.38 -2.28
C ALA A 175 22.54 -2.43 -2.42
N GLY A 176 21.98 -2.32 -3.63
CA GLY A 176 20.78 -1.54 -3.94
C GLY A 176 19.48 -2.09 -3.35
N GLU A 177 19.49 -3.35 -2.88
CA GLU A 177 18.31 -4.02 -2.29
C GLU A 177 18.19 -3.75 -0.78
N THR A 178 19.12 -3.00 -0.21
CA THR A 178 19.15 -2.73 1.24
C THR A 178 17.85 -2.13 1.77
N PRO A 179 17.22 -1.12 1.14
CA PRO A 179 15.93 -0.61 1.59
C PRO A 179 14.83 -1.67 1.61
N SER A 180 14.73 -2.48 0.56
CA SER A 180 13.74 -3.58 0.46
C SER A 180 13.99 -4.68 1.50
N ARG A 181 15.25 -5.06 1.70
CA ARG A 181 15.63 -6.04 2.74
C ARG A 181 15.23 -5.54 4.13
N SER A 182 15.52 -4.28 4.45
CA SER A 182 15.17 -3.69 5.75
C SER A 182 13.64 -3.61 5.92
N TRP A 183 12.89 -3.26 4.87
CA TRP A 183 11.43 -3.32 4.89
C TRP A 183 10.92 -4.70 5.33
N HIS A 184 11.37 -5.78 4.69
CA HIS A 184 10.90 -7.12 5.05
C HIS A 184 11.35 -7.56 6.46
N ARG A 185 12.55 -7.19 6.91
CA ARG A 185 12.97 -7.44 8.30
C ARG A 185 12.05 -6.74 9.30
N GLY A 186 11.69 -5.48 9.02
CA GLY A 186 10.74 -4.72 9.82
C GLY A 186 9.33 -5.32 9.79
N ALA A 187 8.82 -5.65 8.60
CA ALA A 187 7.48 -6.21 8.43
C ALA A 187 7.32 -7.59 9.09
N GLY A 188 8.38 -8.39 9.16
CA GLY A 188 8.42 -9.67 9.85
C GLY A 188 8.69 -9.60 11.37
N ALA A 189 8.83 -8.41 11.96
CA ALA A 189 9.10 -8.23 13.39
C ALA A 189 7.88 -8.61 14.25
N LEU A 190 8.14 -9.21 15.42
CA LEU A 190 7.10 -9.66 16.36
C LEU A 190 6.60 -8.54 17.29
N GLY A 191 7.39 -7.50 17.51
CA GLY A 191 7.08 -6.40 18.42
C GLY A 191 8.15 -5.31 18.35
N PRO A 192 8.10 -4.32 19.26
CA PRO A 192 9.03 -3.19 19.30
C PRO A 192 10.50 -3.64 19.34
N SER A 193 11.35 -2.92 18.62
CA SER A 193 12.79 -3.17 18.55
C SER A 193 13.54 -1.91 18.10
N GLY A 194 14.25 -1.26 19.03
CA GLY A 194 15.06 -0.08 18.73
C GLY A 194 16.12 -0.34 17.64
N ARG A 195 16.71 -1.55 17.61
CA ARG A 195 17.66 -1.95 16.56
C ARG A 195 17.02 -1.98 15.17
N LEU A 196 15.82 -2.56 15.03
CA LEU A 196 15.12 -2.58 13.73
C LEU A 196 14.61 -1.19 13.36
N ALA A 197 14.13 -0.40 14.33
CA ALA A 197 13.73 0.98 14.10
C ALA A 197 14.89 1.83 13.54
N ALA A 198 16.07 1.74 14.14
CA ALA A 198 17.27 2.42 13.64
C ALA A 198 17.69 1.94 12.23
N GLU A 199 17.65 0.62 11.98
CA GLU A 199 17.95 0.04 10.65
C GLU A 199 16.99 0.59 9.58
N LEU A 200 15.69 0.59 9.86
CA LEU A 200 14.65 1.11 8.98
C LEU A 200 14.77 2.62 8.78
N GLY A 201 15.07 3.38 9.83
CA GLY A 201 15.27 4.84 9.76
C GLY A 201 16.46 5.24 8.88
N ALA A 202 17.57 4.49 8.96
CA ALA A 202 18.71 4.66 8.06
C ALA A 202 18.39 4.24 6.62
N ALA A 203 17.65 3.14 6.44
CA ALA A 203 17.19 2.71 5.13
C ALA A 203 16.22 3.73 4.49
N ALA A 204 15.36 4.37 5.29
CA ALA A 204 14.48 5.44 4.85
C ALA A 204 15.26 6.65 4.34
N GLY A 205 16.32 7.06 5.05
CA GLY A 205 17.22 8.14 4.62
C GLY A 205 17.83 7.84 3.26
N ARG A 206 18.47 6.67 3.11
CA ARG A 206 19.05 6.24 1.82
C ARG A 206 18.03 6.19 0.67
N ALA A 207 16.82 5.72 0.95
CA ALA A 207 15.76 5.71 -0.05
C ALA A 207 15.35 7.13 -0.46
N ALA A 208 15.27 8.07 0.50
CA ALA A 208 14.97 9.47 0.22
C ALA A 208 16.08 10.16 -0.59
N ASP A 209 17.34 9.91 -0.26
CA ASP A 209 18.51 10.43 -1.00
C ASP A 209 18.53 9.93 -2.45
N ALA A 210 18.04 8.70 -2.68
CA ALA A 210 17.86 8.13 -4.01
C ALA A 210 16.54 8.55 -4.70
N GLY A 211 15.79 9.52 -4.15
CA GLY A 211 14.52 10.00 -4.72
C GLY A 211 13.33 9.04 -4.58
N ARG A 212 13.49 7.91 -3.88
CA ARG A 212 12.46 6.87 -3.69
C ARG A 212 11.57 7.19 -2.48
N LEU A 213 10.86 8.32 -2.55
CA LEU A 213 10.13 8.89 -1.41
C LEU A 213 8.98 8.00 -0.89
N SER A 214 8.31 7.24 -1.76
CA SER A 214 7.28 6.28 -1.34
C SER A 214 7.85 5.14 -0.48
N VAL A 215 9.05 4.66 -0.83
CA VAL A 215 9.80 3.66 -0.06
C VAL A 215 10.31 4.26 1.24
N ALA A 216 10.86 5.47 1.19
CA ALA A 216 11.33 6.19 2.37
C ALA A 216 10.21 6.39 3.40
N ARG A 217 9.02 6.81 2.95
CA ARG A 217 7.81 6.92 3.78
C ARG A 217 7.48 5.59 4.46
N ALA A 218 7.32 4.52 3.68
CA ALA A 218 6.93 3.22 4.23
C ALA A 218 7.95 2.69 5.26
N LEU A 219 9.25 2.90 5.02
CA LEU A 219 10.31 2.54 5.96
C LEU A 219 10.25 3.38 7.24
N ALA A 220 10.03 4.70 7.14
CA ALA A 220 9.95 5.58 8.29
C ALA A 220 8.71 5.30 9.16
N GLU A 221 7.54 5.04 8.55
CA GLU A 221 6.34 4.62 9.28
C GLU A 221 6.57 3.30 10.03
N ARG A 222 7.21 2.32 9.37
CA ARG A 222 7.52 1.05 10.02
C ARG A 222 8.58 1.19 11.10
N ALA A 223 9.54 2.11 10.92
CA ALA A 223 10.52 2.43 11.95
C ALA A 223 9.83 2.98 13.20
N ALA A 224 8.93 3.96 13.03
CA ALA A 224 8.14 4.55 14.11
C ALA A 224 7.33 3.48 14.86
N ALA A 225 6.61 2.61 14.13
CA ALA A 225 5.80 1.55 14.74
C ALA A 225 6.61 0.49 15.53
N LEU A 226 7.93 0.42 15.34
CA LEU A 226 8.82 -0.49 16.07
C LEU A 226 9.69 0.25 17.10
N CYS A 227 9.61 1.58 17.18
CA CYS A 227 10.47 2.38 18.05
C CYS A 227 9.92 2.36 19.49
N PRO A 228 10.70 1.89 20.48
CA PRO A 228 10.25 1.87 21.88
C PRO A 228 10.39 3.24 22.58
N ASP A 229 11.21 4.14 22.04
CA ASP A 229 11.44 5.47 22.60
C ASP A 229 10.42 6.48 22.01
N PRO A 230 9.57 7.12 22.82
CA PRO A 230 8.53 8.02 22.32
C PRO A 230 9.06 9.26 21.58
N GLY A 231 10.21 9.81 22.00
CA GLY A 231 10.80 10.99 21.36
C GLY A 231 11.32 10.67 19.95
N GLU A 232 12.05 9.58 19.82
CA GLU A 232 12.53 9.08 18.53
C GLU A 232 11.39 8.57 17.66
N GLN A 233 10.37 7.94 18.26
CA GLN A 233 9.13 7.59 17.54
C GLN A 233 8.50 8.83 16.91
N GLY A 234 8.35 9.93 17.66
CA GLY A 234 7.81 11.20 17.16
C GLY A 234 8.60 11.73 15.96
N ARG A 235 9.94 11.74 16.04
CA ARG A 235 10.82 12.13 14.93
C ARG A 235 10.65 11.24 13.69
N LEU A 236 10.47 9.93 13.87
CA LEU A 236 10.26 9.00 12.76
C LEU A 236 8.90 9.20 12.10
N VAL A 237 7.84 9.48 12.86
CA VAL A 237 6.52 9.86 12.34
C VAL A 237 6.61 11.16 11.55
N ALA A 238 7.29 12.16 12.10
CA ALA A 238 7.53 13.45 11.45
C ALA A 238 8.23 13.28 10.09
N ARG A 239 9.31 12.48 10.05
CA ARG A 239 10.00 12.13 8.80
C ARG A 239 9.08 11.42 7.81
N ALA A 240 8.25 10.48 8.28
CA ALA A 240 7.29 9.80 7.43
C ALA A 240 6.27 10.77 6.80
N ALA A 241 5.74 11.72 7.59
CA ALA A 241 4.83 12.75 7.11
C ALA A 241 5.49 13.63 6.04
N ALA A 242 6.74 14.04 6.25
CA ALA A 242 7.51 14.81 5.28
C ALA A 242 7.74 14.04 3.97
N TYR A 243 8.06 12.74 4.04
CA TYR A 243 8.20 11.91 2.84
C TYR A 243 6.87 11.67 2.11
N ALA A 244 5.76 11.51 2.85
CA ALA A 244 4.41 11.43 2.29
C ALA A 244 4.05 12.71 1.52
N TRP A 245 4.28 13.88 2.13
CA TRP A 245 4.06 15.18 1.50
C TRP A 245 4.86 15.33 0.19
N ARG A 246 6.17 15.05 0.25
CA ARG A 246 7.08 15.17 -0.91
C ARG A 246 6.78 14.16 -2.03
N SER A 247 6.10 13.06 -1.72
CA SER A 247 5.60 12.09 -2.72
C SER A 247 4.17 12.40 -3.18
N GLY A 248 3.62 13.55 -2.77
CA GLY A 248 2.29 14.02 -3.12
C GLY A 248 1.15 13.29 -2.40
N ASP A 249 1.43 12.46 -1.39
CA ASP A 249 0.43 11.78 -0.58
C ASP A 249 -0.01 12.65 0.61
N GLY A 250 -0.73 13.73 0.30
CA GLY A 250 -1.13 14.75 1.27
C GLY A 250 -2.07 14.21 2.36
N ASP A 251 -2.94 13.27 2.03
CA ASP A 251 -3.84 12.63 3.01
C ASP A 251 -3.06 11.81 4.04
N ARG A 252 -2.09 11.00 3.60
CA ARG A 252 -1.19 10.27 4.51
C ARG A 252 -0.32 11.24 5.31
N ALA A 253 0.19 12.31 4.70
CA ALA A 253 1.00 13.31 5.37
C ALA A 253 0.26 14.01 6.52
N ARG A 254 -0.96 14.51 6.29
CA ARG A 254 -1.77 15.16 7.33
C ARG A 254 -2.12 14.20 8.48
N ARG A 255 -2.42 12.94 8.17
CA ARG A 255 -2.67 11.92 9.21
C ARG A 255 -1.45 11.64 10.07
N LEU A 256 -0.29 11.47 9.46
CA LEU A 256 0.95 11.23 10.20
C LEU A 256 1.31 12.43 11.06
N ALA A 257 1.18 13.65 10.51
CA ALA A 257 1.42 14.89 11.24
C ALA A 257 0.56 15.00 12.51
N ALA A 258 -0.75 14.70 12.41
CA ALA A 258 -1.66 14.71 13.55
C ALA A 258 -1.30 13.71 14.68
N THR A 259 -0.41 12.76 14.41
CA THR A 259 0.09 11.80 15.42
C THR A 259 1.50 12.09 15.89
N ALA A 260 2.19 13.05 15.27
CA ALA A 260 3.52 13.48 15.69
C ALA A 260 3.37 14.48 16.85
N PRO A 261 4.20 14.39 17.90
CA PRO A 261 4.24 15.38 18.97
C PRO A 261 4.97 16.67 18.55
N ASP A 262 5.14 16.92 17.25
CA ASP A 262 5.90 18.03 16.69
C ASP A 262 4.92 19.04 16.06
N ASP A 263 4.61 20.07 16.83
CA ASP A 263 3.61 21.09 16.48
C ASP A 263 4.09 21.95 15.27
N GLU A 264 5.40 22.18 15.15
CA GLU A 264 5.98 22.93 14.03
C GLU A 264 5.78 22.21 12.68
N LEU A 265 5.99 20.89 12.64
CA LEU A 265 5.74 20.11 11.44
C LEU A 265 4.24 20.06 11.09
N SER A 266 3.37 19.94 12.09
CA SER A 266 1.93 19.99 11.92
C SER A 266 1.51 21.32 11.30
N GLY A 267 2.06 22.42 11.80
CA GLY A 267 1.85 23.77 11.29
C GLY A 267 2.32 23.96 9.84
N VAL A 268 3.53 23.50 9.49
CA VAL A 268 4.05 23.58 8.12
C VAL A 268 3.20 22.76 7.13
N LEU A 269 2.72 21.58 7.53
CA LEU A 269 1.89 20.75 6.67
C LEU A 269 0.48 21.30 6.52
N ALA A 270 -0.11 21.86 7.57
CA ALA A 270 -1.38 22.58 7.51
C ALA A 270 -1.28 23.79 6.56
N LEU A 271 -0.19 24.57 6.66
CA LEU A 271 0.04 25.74 5.81
C LEU A 271 0.09 25.34 4.34
N ARG A 272 0.86 24.28 4.04
CA ARG A 272 1.04 23.79 2.67
C ARG A 272 -0.21 23.09 2.11
N ALA A 273 -1.07 22.56 2.97
CA ALA A 273 -2.37 22.01 2.60
C ALA A 273 -3.46 23.07 2.39
N GLY A 274 -3.17 24.35 2.66
CA GLY A 274 -4.11 25.47 2.52
C GLY A 274 -4.96 25.75 3.77
N ASN A 275 -4.68 25.10 4.90
CA ASN A 275 -5.39 25.30 6.17
C ASN A 275 -4.66 26.35 7.02
N ALA A 276 -4.77 27.62 6.64
CA ALA A 276 -4.02 28.71 7.28
C ALA A 276 -4.32 28.87 8.78
N THR A 277 -5.54 28.60 9.24
CA THR A 277 -5.93 28.67 10.66
C THR A 277 -5.29 27.54 11.47
N GLU A 278 -5.37 26.30 11.00
CA GLU A 278 -4.68 25.16 11.67
C GLU A 278 -3.16 25.34 11.65
N ALA A 279 -2.62 25.95 10.58
CA ALA A 279 -1.21 26.29 10.51
C ALA A 279 -0.82 27.33 11.56
N PHE A 280 -1.64 28.37 11.72
CA PHE A 280 -1.41 29.44 12.70
C PHE A 280 -1.46 28.89 14.13
N ASP A 281 -2.47 28.07 14.45
CA ASP A 281 -2.63 27.49 15.77
C ASP A 281 -1.45 26.56 16.13
N ALA A 282 -1.01 25.73 15.18
CA ALA A 282 0.09 24.79 15.40
C ALA A 282 1.50 25.44 15.37
N LEU A 283 1.67 26.61 14.73
CA LEU A 283 2.97 27.32 14.68
C LEU A 283 3.20 28.28 15.86
N LEU A 284 2.19 28.54 16.70
CA LEU A 284 2.24 29.54 17.78
C LEU A 284 2.11 28.96 19.20
N THR A 285 1.91 27.65 19.33
CA THR A 285 1.99 26.88 20.58
C THR A 285 3.34 26.18 20.71
#